data_AF-A0A6A6M467-F1
#
_entry.id   AF-A0A6A6M467-F1
#
_cell.length_a   1.000
_cell.length_b   1.000
_cell.length_c   1.000
_cell.angle_alpha   90.00
_cell.angle_beta   90.00
_cell.angle_gamma   90.00
#
_symmetry.space_group_name_H-M   'P 1'
#
loop_
_entity.id
_entity.type
_entity.pdbx_description
1 polymer ?
#
loop_
_entity_poly.entity_id
_entity_poly.type
_entity_poly.pdbx_seq_one_letter_code
_entity_poly.pdbx_strand_id
1 'polypeptide(L)'
;MVGKPLYGVVSDAVYFSGQHRIPYIVFGAFLQAVSWLAIAILPPSTLSIFCISIFLLLSNLGASIAEVANDAIVAEIGKQPTTSSKKSQSSSSGELQSFVWVASSTGGVLGNLLGGIAITRYSPQVMFLFFGLILSLQFFITITVRESSLSLPKSSTNAGIMKQLSQLSVALKKPEVAYSIAWFAASNAVIPALTGTMFFYQTQYLKIDSSLLGISKVLARRHCFCGASSTIIT
;
A
#
# COMPACT_ATOMS: atom_id res chain seq x y z
N MET A 1 9.88 -0.99 -1.58
CA MET A 1 8.76 -1.80 -2.12
C MET A 1 9.25 -3.18 -2.62
N VAL A 2 10.12 -3.87 -1.86
CA VAL A 2 10.82 -5.09 -2.32
C VAL A 2 10.20 -6.38 -1.76
N GLY A 3 9.38 -6.28 -0.70
CA GLY A 3 8.81 -7.44 -0.01
C GLY A 3 7.37 -7.83 -0.38
N LYS A 4 6.72 -7.12 -1.30
CA LYS A 4 5.29 -7.35 -1.63
C LYS A 4 4.97 -8.82 -1.98
N PRO A 5 5.78 -9.53 -2.79
CA PRO A 5 5.52 -10.95 -3.07
C PRO A 5 5.67 -11.85 -1.84
N LEU A 6 6.66 -11.58 -0.98
CA LEU A 6 6.89 -12.33 0.25
C LEU A 6 5.73 -12.17 1.24
N TYR A 7 5.19 -10.96 1.37
CA TYR A 7 4.05 -10.71 2.25
C TYR A 7 2.74 -11.27 1.72
N GLY A 8 2.55 -11.34 0.40
CA GLY A 8 1.41 -12.07 -0.17
C GLY A 8 1.42 -13.53 0.25
N VAL A 9 2.59 -14.15 0.17
CA VAL A 9 2.78 -15.56 0.56
C VAL A 9 2.63 -15.74 2.07
N VAL A 10 3.18 -14.86 2.90
CA VAL A 10 3.05 -14.96 4.36
C VAL A 10 1.60 -14.69 4.83
N SER A 11 0.93 -13.70 4.22
CA SER A 11 -0.48 -13.37 4.47
C SER A 11 -1.42 -14.51 4.07
N ASP A 12 -1.12 -15.22 2.98
CA ASP A 12 -1.88 -16.40 2.55
C ASP A 12 -1.61 -17.64 3.41
N ALA A 13 -0.45 -17.69 4.07
CA ALA A 13 0.09 -18.91 4.69
C ALA A 13 -0.05 -18.98 6.21
N VAL A 14 -0.04 -17.85 6.90
CA VAL A 14 -0.14 -17.81 8.35
C VAL A 14 -1.56 -17.40 8.72
N TYR A 15 -2.24 -18.23 9.52
CA TYR A 15 -3.53 -17.88 10.10
C TYR A 15 -3.28 -17.46 11.55
N PHE A 16 -3.59 -16.21 11.89
CA PHE A 16 -3.61 -15.77 13.29
C PHE A 16 -5.05 -15.84 13.80
N SER A 17 -5.30 -16.70 14.80
CA SER A 17 -6.55 -16.75 15.58
C SER A 17 -7.86 -16.94 14.79
N GLY A 18 -7.83 -17.69 13.68
CA GLY A 18 -9.05 -18.01 12.90
C GLY A 18 -9.57 -16.86 12.04
N GLN A 19 -8.76 -15.81 11.86
CA GLN A 19 -9.01 -14.61 11.07
C GLN A 19 -7.96 -14.49 9.97
N HIS A 20 -8.36 -14.28 8.72
CA HIS A 20 -7.47 -14.50 7.58
C HIS A 20 -6.67 -13.24 7.19
N ARG A 21 -7.30 -12.06 7.17
CA ARG A 21 -6.70 -10.88 6.51
C ARG A 21 -6.67 -9.59 7.33
N ILE A 22 -7.68 -9.35 8.19
CA ILE A 22 -7.72 -8.15 9.05
C ILE A 22 -6.56 -8.07 10.06
N PRO A 23 -6.13 -9.15 10.73
CA PRO A 23 -5.01 -9.09 11.68
C PRO A 23 -3.71 -8.57 11.04
N TYR A 24 -3.48 -8.87 9.76
CA TYR A 24 -2.32 -8.37 9.01
C TYR A 24 -2.41 -6.88 8.71
N ILE A 25 -3.59 -6.37 8.39
CA ILE A 25 -3.80 -4.93 8.18
C ILE A 25 -3.62 -4.18 9.50
N VAL A 26 -4.17 -4.71 10.60
CA VAL A 26 -4.00 -4.14 11.95
C VAL A 26 -2.53 -4.13 12.36
N PHE A 27 -1.81 -5.23 12.14
CA PHE A 27 -0.37 -5.32 12.42
C PHE A 27 0.46 -4.37 11.55
N GLY A 28 0.16 -4.28 10.25
CA GLY A 28 0.82 -3.36 9.34
C GLY A 28 0.56 -1.89 9.67
N ALA A 29 -0.66 -1.55 10.08
CA ALA A 29 -1.04 -0.22 10.54
C ALA A 29 -0.39 0.14 11.89
N PHE A 30 -0.28 -0.83 12.81
CA PHE A 30 0.44 -0.66 14.07
C PHE A 30 1.92 -0.34 13.85
N LEU A 31 2.62 -1.12 13.02
CA LEU A 31 4.03 -0.89 12.69
C LEU A 31 4.25 0.50 12.08
N GLN A 32 3.33 0.96 11.22
CA GLN A 32 3.38 2.31 10.66
C GLN A 32 3.18 3.38 11.75
N ALA A 33 2.14 3.27 12.57
CA ALA A 33 1.85 4.25 13.62
C ALA A 33 3.02 4.39 14.61
N VAL A 34 3.56 3.27 15.10
CA VAL A 34 4.69 3.24 16.03
C VAL A 34 5.94 3.85 15.39
N SER A 35 6.24 3.53 14.14
CA SER A 35 7.43 4.05 13.46
C SER A 35 7.40 5.56 13.28
N TRP A 36 6.25 6.12 12.88
CA TRP A 36 6.11 7.56 12.66
C TRP A 36 6.02 8.34 13.97
N LEU A 37 5.32 7.82 14.98
CA LEU A 37 5.26 8.44 16.31
C LEU A 37 6.63 8.39 17.01
N ALA A 38 7.38 7.30 16.88
CA ALA A 38 8.72 7.19 17.43
C ALA A 38 9.65 8.28 16.86
N ILE A 39 9.63 8.49 15.54
CA ILE A 39 10.41 9.58 14.90
C ILE A 39 9.94 10.96 15.38
N ALA A 40 8.64 11.15 15.60
CA ALA A 40 8.08 12.43 16.02
C ALA A 40 8.41 12.81 17.47
N ILE A 41 8.42 11.83 18.38
CA ILE A 41 8.59 12.04 19.82
C ILE A 41 10.07 12.03 20.23
N LEU A 42 10.90 11.23 19.56
CA LEU A 42 12.31 11.12 19.90
C LEU A 42 13.05 12.45 19.63
N PRO A 43 13.88 12.92 20.57
CA PRO A 43 14.59 14.17 20.39
C PRO A 43 15.65 14.06 19.27
N PRO A 44 15.89 15.15 18.49
CA PRO A 44 16.84 15.14 17.38
C PRO A 44 18.26 14.73 17.77
N SER A 45 18.64 14.97 19.03
CA SER A 45 19.95 14.60 19.60
C SER A 45 20.19 13.09 19.68
N THR A 46 19.12 12.29 19.69
CA THR A 46 19.19 10.82 19.83
C THR A 46 18.92 10.11 18.50
N LEU A 47 18.35 10.81 17.52
CA LEU A 47 18.01 10.29 16.20
C LEU A 47 19.19 10.41 15.23
N SER A 48 20.00 9.36 15.16
CA SER A 48 20.94 9.18 14.05
C SER A 48 20.18 8.90 12.74
N ILE A 49 20.78 9.26 11.60
CA ILE A 49 20.30 8.95 10.24
C ILE A 49 19.99 7.44 10.11
N PHE A 50 20.81 6.60 10.73
CA PHE A 50 20.63 5.15 10.74
C PHE A 50 19.35 4.72 11.47
N CYS A 51 19.05 5.36 12.60
CA CYS A 51 17.85 5.08 13.40
C CYS A 51 16.58 5.51 12.65
N ILE A 52 16.58 6.71 12.06
CA ILE A 52 15.47 7.18 11.21
C ILE A 52 15.26 6.22 10.03
N SER A 53 16.33 5.78 9.39
CA SER A 53 16.26 4.85 8.26
C SER A 53 15.63 3.51 8.66
N ILE A 54 15.96 2.97 9.84
CA ILE A 54 15.35 1.75 10.37
C ILE A 54 13.85 1.94 10.61
N PHE A 55 13.44 3.03 11.26
CA PHE A 55 12.02 3.31 11.50
C PHE A 55 11.24 3.51 10.20
N LEU A 56 11.80 4.23 9.23
CA LEU A 56 11.18 4.38 7.91
C LEU A 56 11.10 3.06 7.16
N LEU A 57 12.12 2.20 7.27
CA LEU A 57 12.10 0.86 6.69
C LEU A 57 11.01 0.01 7.34
N LEU A 58 10.88 0.07 8.66
CA LEU A 58 9.84 -0.64 9.42
C LEU A 58 8.43 -0.12 9.06
N SER A 59 8.26 1.18 8.89
CA SER A 59 7.01 1.75 8.40
C SER A 59 6.68 1.27 6.99
N ASN A 60 7.64 1.28 6.08
CA ASN A 60 7.44 0.80 4.71
C ASN A 60 7.13 -0.69 4.66
N LEU A 61 7.66 -1.46 5.62
CA LEU A 61 7.32 -2.86 5.85
C LEU A 61 5.84 -3.00 6.21
N GLY A 62 5.39 -2.27 7.22
CA GLY A 62 4.00 -2.28 7.67
C GLY A 62 3.02 -1.85 6.58
N ALA A 63 3.37 -0.80 5.81
CA ALA A 63 2.58 -0.34 4.67
C ALA A 63 2.43 -1.43 3.60
N SER A 64 3.53 -2.11 3.26
CA SER A 64 3.51 -3.20 2.28
C SER A 64 2.66 -4.39 2.73
N ILE A 65 2.66 -4.73 4.03
CA ILE A 65 1.83 -5.81 4.58
C ILE A 65 0.35 -5.43 4.48
N ALA A 66 0.00 -4.22 4.94
CA ALA A 66 -1.37 -3.73 4.95
C ALA A 66 -1.94 -3.61 3.52
N GLU A 67 -1.14 -3.13 2.56
CA GLU A 67 -1.56 -3.00 1.16
C GLU A 67 -1.88 -4.35 0.53
N VAL A 68 -1.00 -5.35 0.69
CA VAL A 68 -1.21 -6.69 0.13
C VAL A 68 -2.43 -7.37 0.76
N ALA A 69 -2.62 -7.25 2.07
CA ALA A 69 -3.79 -7.79 2.74
C ALA A 69 -5.08 -7.07 2.29
N ASN A 70 -5.04 -5.76 2.08
CA ASN A 70 -6.18 -4.99 1.57
C ASN A 70 -6.53 -5.38 0.13
N ASP A 71 -5.54 -5.51 -0.77
CA ASP A 71 -5.74 -5.96 -2.15
C ASP A 71 -6.39 -7.35 -2.21
N ALA A 72 -5.95 -8.26 -1.33
CA ALA A 72 -6.54 -9.59 -1.21
C ALA A 72 -7.99 -9.54 -0.72
N ILE A 73 -8.33 -8.70 0.27
CA ILE A 73 -9.72 -8.50 0.73
C ILE A 73 -10.60 -7.95 -0.40
N VAL A 74 -10.14 -6.92 -1.13
CA VAL A 74 -10.89 -6.33 -2.24
C VAL A 74 -11.14 -7.38 -3.33
N ALA A 75 -10.15 -8.22 -3.64
CA ALA A 75 -10.28 -9.31 -4.60
C ALA A 75 -11.22 -10.43 -4.13
N GLU A 76 -11.24 -10.75 -2.83
CA GLU A 76 -12.13 -11.76 -2.25
C GLU A 76 -13.59 -11.28 -2.19
N ILE A 77 -13.83 -10.02 -1.84
CA ILE A 77 -15.17 -9.41 -1.81
C ILE A 77 -15.71 -9.27 -3.25
N GLY A 78 -14.88 -8.84 -4.20
CA GLY A 78 -15.29 -8.72 -5.60
C GLY A 78 -15.71 -10.05 -6.24
N LYS A 79 -15.22 -11.18 -5.74
CA LYS A 79 -15.56 -12.53 -6.22
C LYS A 79 -16.81 -13.13 -5.58
N GLN A 80 -17.36 -12.53 -4.52
CA GLN A 80 -18.57 -13.08 -3.91
C GLN A 80 -19.78 -12.88 -4.85
N PRO A 81 -20.51 -13.94 -5.22
CA PRO A 81 -21.80 -13.77 -5.84
C PRO A 81 -22.75 -13.22 -4.78
N THR A 82 -23.22 -11.98 -4.96
CA THR A 82 -24.27 -11.39 -4.12
C THR A 82 -25.47 -12.35 -4.12
N THR A 83 -25.67 -13.02 -2.98
CA THR A 83 -26.73 -14.03 -2.77
C THR A 83 -28.09 -13.37 -2.53
N SER A 84 -28.44 -12.38 -3.36
CA SER A 84 -29.73 -11.70 -3.27
C SER A 84 -30.11 -10.97 -4.55
N SER A 85 -29.94 -11.59 -5.72
CA SER A 85 -30.91 -11.46 -6.81
C SER A 85 -30.50 -12.34 -7.99
N LYS A 86 -31.42 -13.24 -8.36
CA LYS A 86 -31.44 -13.87 -9.67
C LYS A 86 -31.31 -12.79 -10.76
N LYS A 87 -30.52 -13.13 -11.78
CA LYS A 87 -30.47 -12.55 -13.14
C LYS A 87 -29.49 -11.37 -13.32
N SER A 88 -28.69 -11.53 -14.37
CA SER A 88 -27.77 -10.59 -15.05
C SER A 88 -26.48 -10.15 -14.35
N GLN A 89 -25.40 -10.76 -14.85
CA GLN A 89 -24.22 -10.08 -15.41
C GLN A 89 -23.00 -9.86 -14.50
N SER A 90 -21.89 -10.37 -15.02
CA SER A 90 -20.52 -10.44 -14.53
C SER A 90 -19.82 -9.07 -14.42
N SER A 91 -20.45 -8.08 -13.78
CA SER A 91 -19.97 -6.68 -13.77
C SER A 91 -19.46 -6.19 -12.41
N SER A 92 -19.86 -6.81 -11.29
CA SER A 92 -19.68 -6.22 -9.95
C SER A 92 -18.24 -6.27 -9.41
N SER A 93 -17.44 -7.28 -9.78
CA SER A 93 -16.04 -7.40 -9.29
C SER A 93 -15.15 -6.25 -9.76
N GLY A 94 -15.38 -5.74 -10.97
CA GLY A 94 -14.60 -4.63 -11.55
C GLY A 94 -14.99 -3.27 -10.99
N GLU A 95 -16.26 -3.09 -10.63
CA GLU A 95 -16.80 -1.84 -10.07
C GLU A 95 -16.24 -1.55 -8.66
N LEU A 96 -16.15 -2.56 -7.80
CA LEU A 96 -15.59 -2.37 -6.45
C LEU A 96 -14.08 -2.07 -6.49
N GLN A 97 -13.33 -2.81 -7.33
CA GLN A 97 -11.90 -2.59 -7.48
C GLN A 97 -11.61 -1.21 -8.10
N SER A 98 -12.35 -0.82 -9.15
CA SER A 98 -12.20 0.50 -9.75
C SER A 98 -12.55 1.63 -8.77
N PHE A 99 -13.56 1.47 -7.90
CA PHE A 99 -13.87 2.43 -6.85
C PHE A 99 -12.71 2.61 -5.85
N VAL A 100 -12.09 1.51 -5.40
CA VAL A 100 -10.91 1.56 -4.50
C VAL A 100 -9.75 2.28 -5.17
N TRP A 101 -9.54 2.07 -6.47
CA TRP A 101 -8.49 2.72 -7.24
C TRP A 101 -8.75 4.21 -7.44
N VAL A 102 -10.01 4.60 -7.69
CA VAL A 102 -10.45 6.01 -7.73
C VAL A 102 -10.21 6.69 -6.38
N ALA A 103 -10.65 6.07 -5.29
CA ALA A 103 -10.47 6.59 -3.95
C ALA A 103 -8.98 6.75 -3.59
N SER A 104 -8.16 5.75 -3.93
CA SER A 104 -6.71 5.77 -3.72
C SER A 104 -6.00 6.85 -4.55
N SER A 105 -6.47 7.07 -5.79
CA SER A 105 -5.96 8.13 -6.65
C SER A 105 -6.29 9.51 -6.08
N THR A 106 -7.54 9.74 -5.70
CA THR A 106 -8.02 10.98 -5.08
C THR A 106 -7.29 11.27 -3.77
N GLY A 107 -7.13 10.26 -2.91
CA GLY A 107 -6.36 10.39 -1.67
C GLY A 107 -4.89 10.75 -1.92
N GLY A 108 -4.25 10.15 -2.92
CA GLY A 108 -2.88 10.51 -3.29
C GLY A 108 -2.74 11.89 -3.94
N VAL A 109 -3.77 12.37 -4.64
CA VAL A 109 -3.82 13.75 -5.15
C VAL A 109 -3.91 14.75 -3.99
N LEU A 110 -4.86 14.54 -3.08
CA LEU A 110 -5.03 15.37 -1.89
C LEU A 110 -3.78 15.34 -0.99
N GLY A 111 -3.20 14.17 -0.78
CA GLY A 111 -1.99 13.98 0.02
C GLY A 111 -0.77 14.69 -0.58
N ASN A 112 -0.57 14.64 -1.89
CA ASN A 112 0.54 15.36 -2.53
C ASN A 112 0.36 16.88 -2.49
N LEU A 113 -0.87 17.37 -2.65
CA LEU A 113 -1.17 18.80 -2.56
C LEU A 113 -0.94 19.32 -1.13
N LEU A 114 -1.53 18.65 -0.13
CA LEU A 114 -1.38 19.03 1.27
C LEU A 114 0.07 18.87 1.73
N GLY A 115 0.75 17.80 1.33
CA GLY A 115 2.16 17.59 1.65
C GLY A 115 3.08 18.66 1.04
N GLY A 116 2.82 19.08 -0.20
CA GLY A 116 3.57 20.15 -0.88
C GLY A 116 3.37 21.54 -0.25
N ILE A 117 2.20 21.82 0.32
CA ILE A 117 1.94 23.06 1.08
C ILE A 117 2.52 22.96 2.50
N ALA A 118 2.37 21.82 3.16
CA ALA A 118 2.82 21.63 4.53
C ALA A 118 4.35 21.71 4.68
N ILE A 119 5.10 21.23 3.69
CA ILE A 119 6.56 21.20 3.74
C ILE A 119 7.21 22.60 3.75
N THR A 120 6.52 23.64 3.26
CA THR A 120 7.03 25.03 3.30
C THR A 120 6.60 25.78 4.56
N ARG A 121 5.58 25.28 5.26
CA ARG A 121 4.94 25.97 6.39
C ARG A 121 5.28 25.40 7.75
N TYR A 122 5.56 24.10 7.83
CA TYR A 122 5.76 23.39 9.10
C TYR A 122 7.17 22.79 9.21
N SER A 123 7.64 22.64 10.45
CA SER A 123 8.89 21.91 10.70
C SER A 123 8.71 20.40 10.48
N PRO A 124 9.78 19.66 10.10
CA PRO A 124 9.70 18.22 9.85
C PRO A 124 9.11 17.42 11.00
N GLN A 125 9.39 17.80 12.25
CA GLN A 125 8.87 17.14 13.45
C GLN A 125 7.35 17.23 13.55
N VAL A 126 6.78 18.41 13.29
CA VAL A 126 5.32 18.62 13.29
C VAL A 126 4.68 17.81 12.16
N MET A 127 5.35 17.69 11.01
CA MET A 127 4.88 16.83 9.91
C MET A 127 4.88 15.35 10.32
N PHE A 128 5.96 14.84 10.90
CA PHE A 128 6.03 13.46 11.39
C PHE A 128 4.93 13.17 12.44
N LEU A 129 4.68 14.11 13.35
CA LEU A 129 3.62 13.99 14.34
C LEU A 129 2.23 13.94 13.70
N PHE A 130 1.95 14.84 12.75
CA PHE A 130 0.67 14.87 12.04
C PHE A 130 0.41 13.58 11.26
N PHE A 131 1.42 13.09 10.53
CA PHE A 131 1.33 11.79 9.85
C PHE A 131 1.18 10.62 10.84
N GLY A 132 1.91 10.64 11.95
CA GLY A 132 1.80 9.64 13.01
C GLY A 132 0.40 9.58 13.63
N LEU A 133 -0.24 10.74 13.84
CA LEU A 133 -1.62 10.83 14.32
C LEU A 133 -2.63 10.25 13.31
N ILE A 134 -2.48 10.59 12.02
CA ILE A 134 -3.32 10.02 10.95
C ILE A 134 -3.19 8.49 10.90
N LEU A 135 -1.95 7.97 10.95
CA LEU A 135 -1.69 6.53 10.94
C LEU A 135 -2.24 5.83 12.20
N SER A 136 -2.18 6.50 13.35
CA SER A 136 -2.76 6.00 14.59
C SER A 136 -4.28 5.94 14.50
N LEU A 137 -4.92 6.99 13.97
CA LEU A 137 -6.36 6.99 13.71
C LEU A 137 -6.75 5.86 12.74
N GLN A 138 -5.99 5.67 11.66
CA GLN A 138 -6.17 4.55 10.72
C GLN A 138 -6.08 3.19 11.43
N PHE A 139 -5.11 3.02 12.32
CA PHE A 139 -5.00 1.81 13.15
C PHE A 139 -6.23 1.60 14.03
N PHE A 140 -6.71 2.63 14.72
CA PHE A 140 -7.92 2.56 15.56
C PHE A 140 -9.21 2.27 14.76
N ILE A 141 -9.32 2.82 13.55
CA ILE A 141 -10.43 2.49 12.66
C ILE A 141 -10.34 1.03 12.25
N THR A 142 -9.15 0.58 11.84
CA THR A 142 -8.93 -0.80 11.36
C THR A 142 -9.20 -1.84 12.45
N ILE A 143 -8.80 -1.60 13.71
CA ILE A 143 -9.08 -2.52 14.82
C ILE A 143 -10.58 -2.60 15.15
N THR A 144 -11.33 -1.53 14.86
CA THR A 144 -12.79 -1.48 15.08
C THR A 144 -13.55 -2.27 14.02
N VAL A 145 -12.98 -2.41 12.81
CA VAL A 145 -13.55 -3.23 11.74
C VAL A 145 -13.39 -4.71 12.08
N ARG A 146 -14.51 -5.37 12.37
CA ARG A 146 -14.54 -6.80 12.69
C ARG A 146 -14.73 -7.63 11.44
N GLU A 147 -13.97 -8.71 11.28
CA GLU A 147 -14.06 -9.59 10.10
C GLU A 147 -15.45 -10.22 9.91
N SER A 148 -16.25 -10.33 10.98
CA SER A 148 -17.64 -10.79 10.91
C SER A 148 -18.56 -9.88 10.08
N SER A 149 -18.21 -8.61 9.86
CA SER A 149 -19.00 -7.70 9.01
C SER A 149 -18.69 -7.86 7.52
N LEU A 150 -17.61 -8.56 7.17
CA LEU A 150 -17.16 -8.73 5.78
C LEU A 150 -17.64 -10.04 5.14
N SER A 151 -18.37 -10.88 5.90
CA SER A 151 -18.92 -12.17 5.46
C SER A 151 -17.93 -13.01 4.62
N LEU A 152 -16.64 -12.96 4.97
CA LEU A 152 -15.60 -13.66 4.23
C LEU A 152 -15.76 -15.17 4.42
N PRO A 153 -15.55 -15.99 3.37
CA PRO A 153 -15.63 -17.43 3.49
C PRO A 153 -14.60 -17.90 4.52
N LYS A 154 -15.07 -18.58 5.58
CA LYS A 154 -14.20 -19.23 6.57
C LYS A 154 -13.41 -20.34 5.87
N SER A 155 -12.20 -20.04 5.42
CA SER A 155 -11.30 -21.04 4.87
C SER A 155 -10.72 -21.87 6.03
N SER A 156 -11.29 -23.05 6.27
CA SER A 156 -10.92 -23.96 7.35
C SER A 156 -9.71 -24.83 7.01
N THR A 157 -8.81 -24.39 6.14
CA THR A 157 -7.72 -25.25 5.67
C THR A 157 -6.40 -24.76 6.23
N ASN A 158 -5.89 -25.47 7.25
CA ASN A 158 -4.48 -25.47 7.67
C ASN A 158 -3.61 -26.04 6.53
N ALA A 159 -3.65 -25.44 5.34
CA ALA A 159 -2.73 -25.75 4.26
C ALA A 159 -1.39 -25.14 4.68
N GLY A 160 -0.56 -25.94 5.35
CA GLY A 160 0.70 -25.48 5.95
C GLY A 160 1.51 -24.62 5.00
N ILE A 161 2.15 -23.58 5.55
CA ILE A 161 2.94 -22.55 4.86
C ILE A 161 3.86 -23.13 3.78
N MET A 162 4.47 -24.29 4.08
CA MET A 162 5.36 -25.03 3.17
C MET A 162 4.66 -25.49 1.88
N LYS A 163 3.38 -25.87 1.94
CA LYS A 163 2.60 -26.34 0.78
C LYS A 163 2.25 -25.19 -0.15
N GLN A 164 1.87 -24.03 0.40
CA GLN A 164 1.64 -22.82 -0.40
C GLN A 164 2.94 -22.26 -0.98
N LEU A 165 4.03 -22.23 -0.21
CA LEU A 165 5.37 -21.90 -0.73
C LEU A 165 5.80 -22.85 -1.84
N SER A 166 5.51 -24.15 -1.71
CA SER A 166 5.78 -25.15 -2.74
C SER A 166 4.96 -24.87 -4.01
N GLN A 167 3.66 -24.60 -3.89
CA GLN A 167 2.79 -24.26 -5.02
C GLN A 167 3.22 -22.97 -5.72
N LEU A 168 3.59 -21.94 -4.94
CA LEU A 168 4.14 -20.70 -5.48
C LEU A 168 5.48 -20.94 -6.18
N SER A 169 6.37 -21.74 -5.59
CA SER A 169 7.66 -22.08 -6.19
C SER A 169 7.47 -22.82 -7.53
N VAL A 170 6.49 -23.73 -7.60
CA VAL A 170 6.12 -24.42 -8.85
C VAL A 170 5.54 -23.44 -9.88
N ALA A 171 4.70 -22.49 -9.46
CA ALA A 171 4.16 -21.45 -10.35
C ALA A 171 5.25 -20.50 -10.87
N LEU A 172 6.21 -20.13 -10.02
CA LEU A 172 7.37 -19.30 -10.37
C LEU A 172 8.34 -20.01 -11.32
N LYS A 173 8.40 -21.35 -11.28
CA LYS A 173 9.21 -22.15 -12.22
C LYS A 173 8.61 -22.27 -13.61
N LYS A 174 7.34 -21.86 -13.82
CA LYS A 174 6.77 -21.83 -15.17
C LYS A 174 7.45 -20.74 -15.99
N PRO A 175 7.96 -21.06 -17.20
CA PRO A 175 8.74 -20.13 -18.00
C PRO A 175 7.93 -18.87 -18.33
N GLU A 176 6.64 -18.99 -18.64
CA GLU A 176 5.78 -17.83 -18.96
C GLU A 176 5.73 -16.81 -17.81
N VAL A 177 5.54 -17.29 -16.57
CA VAL A 177 5.45 -16.43 -15.37
C VAL A 177 6.82 -15.85 -15.02
N ALA A 178 7.88 -16.67 -15.11
CA ALA A 178 9.24 -16.24 -14.84
C ALA A 178 9.70 -15.15 -15.82
N TYR A 179 9.41 -15.28 -17.12
CA TYR A 179 9.73 -14.25 -18.11
C TYR A 179 8.97 -12.94 -17.86
N SER A 180 7.68 -13.00 -17.49
CA SER A 180 6.93 -11.79 -17.14
C SER A 180 7.49 -11.09 -15.90
N ILE A 181 7.85 -11.84 -14.85
CA ILE A 181 8.46 -11.27 -13.64
C ILE A 181 9.85 -10.73 -13.94
N ALA A 182 10.67 -11.45 -14.70
CA ALA A 182 12.01 -11.02 -15.09
C ALA A 182 11.96 -9.75 -15.94
N TRP A 183 11.03 -9.66 -16.89
CA TRP A 183 10.81 -8.46 -17.68
C TRP A 183 10.39 -7.27 -16.80
N PHE A 184 9.45 -7.48 -15.88
CA PHE A 184 9.02 -6.43 -14.94
C PHE A 184 10.16 -5.99 -14.02
N ALA A 185 10.96 -6.92 -13.51
CA ALA A 185 12.12 -6.64 -12.69
C ALA A 185 13.21 -5.88 -13.47
N ALA A 186 13.51 -6.31 -14.70
CA ALA A 186 14.44 -5.62 -15.59
C ALA A 186 13.95 -4.19 -15.91
N SER A 187 12.66 -4.01 -16.18
CA SER A 187 12.07 -2.69 -16.42
C SER A 187 12.20 -1.76 -15.21
N ASN A 188 11.98 -2.28 -14.00
CA ASN A 188 12.15 -1.51 -12.76
C ASN A 188 13.63 -1.26 -12.42
N ALA A 189 14.55 -2.15 -12.81
CA ALA A 189 15.98 -1.95 -12.62
C ALA A 189 16.54 -0.87 -13.56
N VAL A 190 16.02 -0.80 -14.79
CA VAL A 190 16.41 0.20 -15.80
C VAL A 190 15.91 1.61 -15.43
N ILE A 191 14.75 1.72 -14.78
CA ILE A 191 14.21 3.00 -14.27
C ILE A 191 14.31 2.99 -12.75
N PRO A 192 15.48 3.32 -12.16
CA PRO A 192 15.58 3.43 -10.71
C PRO A 192 14.60 4.51 -10.23
N ALA A 193 13.78 4.15 -9.24
CA ALA A 193 12.83 5.06 -8.62
C ALA A 193 13.56 6.16 -7.81
N LEU A 194 14.05 7.17 -8.52
CA LEU A 194 14.84 8.30 -8.00
C LEU A 194 13.95 9.37 -7.36
N THR A 195 12.72 9.06 -6.94
CA THR A 195 11.73 10.08 -6.55
C THR A 195 12.21 10.95 -5.39
N GLY A 196 12.96 10.39 -4.43
CA GLY A 196 13.53 11.14 -3.30
C GLY A 196 14.71 12.04 -3.69
N THR A 197 15.66 11.51 -4.47
CA THR A 197 16.83 12.27 -4.93
C THR A 197 16.45 13.35 -5.94
N MET A 198 15.51 13.06 -6.83
CA MET A 198 14.93 14.02 -7.77
C MET A 198 14.22 15.15 -7.02
N PHE A 199 13.46 14.84 -5.97
CA PHE A 199 12.80 15.87 -5.15
C PHE A 199 13.81 16.76 -4.42
N PHE A 200 14.87 16.18 -3.85
CA PHE A 200 15.96 16.94 -3.24
C PHE A 200 16.64 17.86 -4.25
N TYR A 201 16.98 17.35 -5.43
CA TYR A 201 17.60 18.14 -6.49
C TYR A 201 16.70 19.28 -6.98
N GLN A 202 15.41 19.02 -7.20
CA GLN A 202 14.44 20.02 -7.64
C GLN A 202 14.22 21.13 -6.61
N THR A 203 14.20 20.79 -5.32
CA THR A 203 13.94 21.76 -4.26
C THR A 203 15.19 22.52 -3.82
N GLN A 204 16.32 21.83 -3.63
CA GLN A 204 17.54 22.43 -3.08
C GLN A 204 18.44 23.04 -4.15
N TYR A 205 18.55 22.41 -5.32
CA TYR A 205 19.48 22.86 -6.36
C TYR A 205 18.79 23.76 -7.40
N LEU A 206 17.63 23.32 -7.92
CA LEU A 206 16.84 24.09 -8.88
C LEU A 206 15.94 25.16 -8.24
N LYS A 207 15.81 25.17 -6.90
CA LYS A 207 14.95 26.08 -6.13
C LYS A 207 13.49 26.13 -6.62
N ILE A 208 13.00 25.02 -7.18
CA ILE A 208 11.60 24.91 -7.59
C ILE A 208 10.76 24.82 -6.32
N ASP A 209 9.71 25.63 -6.25
CA ASP A 209 8.79 25.63 -5.12
C ASP A 209 8.15 24.24 -4.95
N SER A 210 8.17 23.70 -3.73
CA SER A 210 7.65 22.37 -3.44
C SER A 210 6.14 22.26 -3.66
N SER A 211 5.40 23.38 -3.66
CA SER A 211 3.98 23.38 -4.04
C SER A 211 3.79 23.09 -5.54
N LEU A 212 4.67 23.61 -6.41
CA LEU A 212 4.65 23.31 -7.85
C LEU A 212 5.00 21.85 -8.12
N LEU A 213 5.91 21.26 -7.34
CA LEU A 213 6.21 19.82 -7.41
C LEU A 213 5.03 18.96 -6.91
N GLY A 214 4.29 19.44 -5.91
CA GLY A 214 3.04 18.81 -5.47
C GLY A 214 1.99 18.82 -6.60
N ILE A 215 1.79 19.98 -7.24
CA ILE A 215 0.84 20.15 -8.36
C ILE A 215 1.25 19.30 -9.57
N SER A 216 2.53 19.22 -9.91
CA SER A 216 3.00 18.38 -11.03
C SER A 216 2.75 16.88 -10.77
N LYS A 217 2.96 16.41 -9.54
CA LYS A 217 2.62 15.02 -9.14
C LYS A 217 1.13 14.75 -9.22
N VAL A 218 0.28 15.73 -8.87
CA VAL A 218 -1.17 15.64 -9.03
C VAL A 218 -1.56 15.50 -10.51
N LEU A 219 -0.96 16.30 -11.39
CA LEU A 219 -1.19 16.22 -12.84
C LEU A 219 -0.73 14.89 -13.43
N ALA A 220 0.45 14.40 -13.03
CA ALA A 220 0.96 13.10 -13.46
C ALA A 220 0.03 11.94 -13.06
N ARG A 221 -0.49 11.98 -11.82
CA ARG A 221 -1.42 10.94 -11.33
C ARG A 221 -2.79 11.03 -12.02
N ARG A 222 -3.29 12.23 -12.34
CA ARG A 222 -4.48 12.40 -13.19
C ARG A 222 -4.29 11.86 -14.61
N HIS A 223 -3.12 12.09 -15.22
CA HIS A 223 -2.83 11.61 -16.57
C HIS A 223 -2.79 10.07 -16.63
N CYS A 224 -2.14 9.43 -15.67
CA CYS A 224 -2.12 7.97 -15.54
C CYS A 224 -3.54 7.40 -15.33
N PHE A 225 -4.39 8.09 -14.57
CA PHE A 225 -5.78 7.71 -14.36
C PHE A 225 -6.64 7.80 -15.65
N CYS A 226 -6.39 8.84 -16.47
CA CYS A 226 -7.05 8.99 -17.76
C CYS A 226 -6.67 7.84 -18.72
N GLY A 227 -5.39 7.48 -18.77
CA GLY A 227 -4.90 6.33 -19.55
C GLY A 227 -5.48 4.99 -19.09
N ALA A 228 -5.59 4.76 -17.78
CA ALA A 228 -6.18 3.53 -17.22
C ALA A 228 -7.69 3.42 -17.48
N SER A 229 -8.42 4.55 -17.49
CA SER A 229 -9.85 4.55 -17.84
C SER A 229 -10.09 4.25 -19.32
N SER A 230 -9.17 4.65 -20.21
CA SER A 230 -9.25 4.33 -21.64
C SER A 230 -9.06 2.83 -21.92
N THR A 231 -8.29 2.11 -21.10
CA THR A 231 -8.09 0.65 -21.24
C THR A 231 -9.27 -0.18 -20.71
N ILE A 232 -10.15 0.40 -19.88
CA ILE A 232 -11.35 -0.27 -19.35
C ILE A 232 -12.55 -0.17 -20.32
N ILE A 233 -12.48 0.70 -21.33
CA ILE A 233 -13.58 0.99 -22.27
C ILE A 233 -13.35 0.36 -23.68
N THR A 234 -12.20 -0.27 -23.91
CA THR A 234 -11.90 -1.07 -25.13
C THR A 234 -11.78 -2.55 -24.81
#